data_AF-A0AAW0Q3V3-F1
#
_entry.id   AF-A0AAW0Q3V3-F1
#
_cell.length_a   1.000
_cell.length_b   1.000
_cell.length_c   1.000
_cell.angle_alpha   90.00
_cell.angle_beta   90.00
_cell.angle_gamma   90.00
#
_symmetry.space_group_name_H-M   'P 1'
#
loop_
_entity.id
_entity.type
_entity.pdbx_description
1 polymer ?
#
loop_
_entity_poly.entity_id
_entity_poly.type
_entity_poly.pdbx_seq_one_letter_code
_entity_poly.pdbx_strand_id
1 'polypeptide(L)'
;MTLWDHEKLQLDMKETLKNNSAFEIVASDSISDKTSSLGVDASLKASLFGELIKVYGSANYLKDTKTSKHQARVTLQYKASTHFRNLTMNLLGRRNNMHQDVFEKGLATHVVTGILYGAHAFFVFDQQGGRALKIFNKFSCKFHGDFNLSQNPVTFEDAVKVYQDLPKLLNRENAVPVKVWLLPLTSLDSGAAKLVRQISVRVVSEVEKTLEDLLDLEMRCRDMRRSPELKKFPQIDAKIKTFMKSCSEFKQGLQKVVGQKLPLIRGGGEEEAELAEILKKRSSSPFSRECLNQWISCKEKEIHLLKTFTNMTKHTELLDDSSHTAKYGVCFVFSSLDSGEPYLSTLNQYLQQTNSDKPSPRPNVFSGPLYGADAATSDRLDDREKGQWQQQPEKKPGSVTVIGQSADTENVFRPVTEEKLTLQKCVEKSIKTHDGPPVHQESKLRRCTLGNPNPKYPTKTILLVGATGSGKSTLINALVNFVMGVKFEDGIWFEIIANESDRSQSETQTSEISVYELFGFEGKVVPFSLTIIDTPGYGDTRGIEYDEIMTEKLQELFCILDGVKVLDAVGFVMKATENHLNARISNFFNSIMSLFGKGMENTLWC
;
A
#
# COMPACT_ATOMS: atom_id res chain seq x y z
N MET A 1 39.96 -26.10 15.56
CA MET A 1 39.74 -27.54 15.87
C MET A 1 40.13 -28.35 14.65
N THR A 2 41.01 -29.33 14.81
CA THR A 2 41.47 -30.23 13.74
C THR A 2 41.35 -31.67 14.22
N LEU A 3 41.08 -32.61 13.31
CA LEU A 3 41.03 -34.04 13.65
C LEU A 3 42.40 -34.71 13.60
N TRP A 4 43.32 -34.18 12.79
CA TRP A 4 44.70 -34.64 12.64
C TRP A 4 45.68 -33.48 12.84
N ASP A 5 46.93 -33.84 13.18
CA ASP A 5 48.06 -32.91 13.23
C ASP A 5 48.35 -32.31 11.84
N HIS A 6 48.78 -31.04 11.82
CA HIS A 6 49.06 -30.32 10.57
C HIS A 6 50.13 -31.00 9.71
N GLU A 7 51.21 -31.48 10.33
CA GLU A 7 52.32 -32.14 9.63
C GLU A 7 51.87 -33.39 8.87
N LYS A 8 50.97 -34.18 9.47
CA LYS A 8 50.43 -35.40 8.84
C LYS A 8 49.45 -35.07 7.72
N LEU A 9 48.64 -34.02 7.88
CA LEU A 9 47.75 -33.54 6.82
C LEU A 9 48.53 -33.17 5.56
N GLN A 10 49.70 -32.55 5.69
CA GLN A 10 50.53 -32.19 4.54
C GLN A 10 51.13 -33.40 3.81
N LEU A 11 51.48 -34.46 4.54
CA LEU A 11 52.09 -35.68 3.97
C LEU A 11 51.11 -36.52 3.16
N ASP A 12 49.84 -36.58 3.57
CA ASP A 12 48.83 -37.50 3.01
C ASP A 12 47.71 -36.78 2.23
N MET A 13 47.95 -35.55 1.77
CA MET A 13 47.02 -34.78 0.95
C MET A 13 47.36 -34.90 -0.55
N LYS A 14 46.35 -35.19 -1.37
CA LYS A 14 46.46 -35.20 -2.82
C LYS A 14 45.87 -33.92 -3.40
N GLU A 15 46.59 -33.34 -4.36
CA GLU A 15 46.10 -32.20 -5.15
C GLU A 15 45.87 -32.63 -6.60
N THR A 16 44.80 -32.14 -7.22
CA THR A 16 44.47 -32.39 -8.64
C THR A 16 44.05 -31.08 -9.30
N LEU A 17 44.63 -30.75 -10.45
CA LEU A 17 44.22 -29.58 -11.24
C LEU A 17 42.80 -29.73 -11.77
N LYS A 18 42.02 -28.66 -11.66
CA LYS A 18 40.60 -28.58 -12.05
C LYS A 18 40.31 -27.19 -12.65
N ASN A 19 41.07 -26.81 -13.68
CA ASN A 19 40.90 -25.54 -14.37
C ASN A 19 39.60 -25.56 -15.17
N ASN A 20 38.58 -24.82 -14.72
CA ASN A 20 37.32 -24.64 -15.44
C ASN A 20 36.81 -23.22 -15.20
N SER A 21 36.18 -22.63 -16.20
CA SER A 21 35.48 -21.36 -16.08
C SER A 21 34.14 -21.43 -16.81
N ALA A 22 33.11 -20.87 -16.18
CA ALA A 22 31.75 -20.84 -16.70
C ALA A 22 31.09 -19.53 -16.31
N PHE A 23 30.04 -19.17 -17.03
CA PHE A 23 29.19 -18.04 -16.67
C PHE A 23 27.71 -18.40 -16.80
N GLU A 24 26.87 -17.66 -16.11
CA GLU A 24 25.43 -17.82 -16.10
C GLU A 24 24.76 -16.45 -16.00
N ILE A 25 23.62 -16.26 -16.68
CA ILE A 25 22.84 -15.03 -16.61
C ILE A 25 21.49 -15.35 -15.97
N VAL A 26 21.17 -14.66 -14.88
CA VAL A 26 19.95 -14.88 -14.09
C VAL A 26 19.10 -13.61 -14.13
N ALA A 27 17.90 -13.70 -14.69
CA ALA A 27 16.93 -12.61 -14.77
C ALA A 27 15.88 -12.66 -13.66
N SER A 28 16.24 -13.25 -12.51
CA SER A 28 15.42 -13.40 -11.32
C SER A 28 16.21 -13.04 -10.07
N ASP A 29 15.51 -12.64 -9.01
CA ASP A 29 16.09 -12.26 -7.72
C ASP A 29 15.48 -13.04 -6.54
N SER A 30 14.76 -14.14 -6.83
CA SER A 30 14.13 -14.98 -5.81
C SER A 30 15.17 -15.60 -4.87
N ILE A 31 14.74 -15.98 -3.66
CA ILE A 31 15.63 -16.66 -2.71
C ILE A 31 16.05 -18.01 -3.30
N SER A 32 15.11 -18.71 -3.94
CA SER A 32 15.36 -20.00 -4.59
C SER A 32 16.43 -19.92 -5.68
N ASP A 33 16.36 -18.91 -6.56
CA ASP A 33 17.31 -18.76 -7.65
C ASP A 33 18.70 -18.40 -7.12
N LYS A 34 18.81 -17.49 -6.14
CA LYS A 34 20.09 -17.11 -5.55
C LYS A 34 20.79 -18.27 -4.85
N THR A 35 20.04 -19.03 -4.07
CA THR A 35 20.55 -20.21 -3.38
C THR A 35 20.97 -21.30 -4.37
N SER A 36 20.22 -21.47 -5.46
CA SER A 36 20.56 -22.39 -6.55
C SER A 36 21.83 -21.97 -7.31
N SER A 37 21.99 -20.68 -7.63
CA SER A 37 23.20 -20.15 -8.27
C SER A 37 24.47 -20.40 -7.47
N LEU A 38 24.37 -20.46 -6.14
CA LEU A 38 25.47 -20.78 -5.22
C LEU A 38 25.59 -22.28 -4.90
N GLY A 39 24.69 -23.13 -5.40
CA GLY A 39 24.69 -24.57 -5.12
C GLY A 39 24.34 -24.92 -3.68
N VAL A 40 23.52 -24.10 -3.01
CA VAL A 40 23.07 -24.31 -1.62
C VAL A 40 21.95 -25.34 -1.60
N ASP A 41 22.20 -26.50 -0.99
CA ASP A 41 21.19 -27.56 -0.82
C ASP A 41 20.13 -27.20 0.24
N ALA A 42 19.05 -28.00 0.32
CA ALA A 42 17.94 -27.75 1.24
C ALA A 42 18.36 -27.72 2.72
N SER A 43 19.29 -28.58 3.15
CA SER A 43 19.73 -28.60 4.55
C SER A 43 20.53 -27.35 4.89
N LEU A 44 21.37 -26.88 3.96
CA LEU A 44 22.13 -25.66 4.10
C LEU A 44 21.23 -24.41 4.01
N LYS A 45 20.19 -24.42 3.17
CA LYS A 45 19.14 -23.37 3.12
C LYS A 45 18.47 -23.18 4.47
N ALA A 46 18.08 -24.27 5.14
CA ALA A 46 17.45 -24.20 6.46
C ALA A 46 18.35 -23.43 7.47
N SER A 47 19.64 -23.79 7.51
CA SER A 47 20.62 -23.12 8.36
C SER A 47 20.84 -21.66 7.98
N LEU A 48 20.79 -21.33 6.68
CA LEU A 48 20.88 -19.95 6.19
C LEU A 48 19.68 -19.12 6.65
N PHE A 49 18.45 -19.66 6.53
CA PHE A 49 17.24 -18.99 6.98
C PHE A 49 17.19 -18.80 8.49
N GLY A 50 17.73 -19.76 9.24
CA GLY A 50 17.91 -19.65 10.70
C GLY A 50 19.08 -18.77 11.15
N GLU A 51 19.74 -18.06 10.23
CA GLU A 51 20.92 -17.21 10.48
C GLU A 51 22.08 -17.92 11.22
N LEU A 52 22.17 -19.25 11.08
CA LEU A 52 23.24 -20.06 11.67
C LEU A 52 24.54 -19.99 10.85
N ILE A 53 24.49 -19.40 9.67
CA ILE A 53 25.60 -19.33 8.72
C ILE A 53 25.95 -17.86 8.44
N LYS A 54 27.24 -17.54 8.60
CA LYS A 54 27.81 -16.28 8.14
C LYS A 54 28.29 -16.43 6.70
N VAL A 55 27.89 -15.49 5.84
CA VAL A 55 28.28 -15.45 4.43
C VAL A 55 29.27 -14.30 4.19
N TYR A 56 30.21 -14.52 3.25
CA TYR A 56 31.30 -13.60 2.90
C TYR A 56 31.57 -13.67 1.39
N GLY A 57 32.37 -12.74 0.87
CA GLY A 57 32.81 -12.73 -0.53
C GLY A 57 31.63 -12.73 -1.50
N SER A 58 31.67 -13.62 -2.49
CA SER A 58 30.61 -13.80 -3.48
C SER A 58 29.26 -14.19 -2.87
N ALA A 59 29.25 -14.91 -1.74
CA ALA A 59 28.02 -15.33 -1.07
C ALA A 59 27.24 -14.16 -0.43
N ASN A 60 27.83 -12.96 -0.30
CA ASN A 60 27.09 -11.75 0.07
C ASN A 60 25.97 -11.40 -0.92
N TYR A 61 26.04 -11.91 -2.15
CA TYR A 61 24.95 -11.83 -3.12
C TYR A 61 23.59 -12.29 -2.57
N LEU A 62 23.57 -13.27 -1.65
CA LEU A 62 22.35 -13.75 -0.98
C LEU A 62 21.60 -12.64 -0.22
N LYS A 63 22.33 -11.62 0.27
CA LYS A 63 21.78 -10.50 1.04
C LYS A 63 21.37 -9.32 0.15
N ASP A 64 21.82 -9.27 -1.11
CA ASP A 64 21.45 -8.19 -2.04
C ASP A 64 20.08 -8.46 -2.64
N THR A 65 19.03 -7.93 -2.02
CA THR A 65 17.65 -8.05 -2.52
C THR A 65 17.20 -6.81 -3.28
N LYS A 66 16.33 -6.98 -4.28
CA LYS A 66 15.61 -5.87 -4.91
C LYS A 66 14.97 -4.95 -3.87
N THR A 67 14.90 -3.67 -4.21
CA THR A 67 14.28 -2.66 -3.34
C THR A 67 12.84 -2.33 -3.71
N SER A 68 12.40 -2.79 -4.88
CA SER A 68 11.15 -2.41 -5.54
C SER A 68 10.68 -3.52 -6.47
N LYS A 69 9.37 -3.66 -6.63
CA LYS A 69 8.74 -4.56 -7.61
C LYS A 69 8.88 -4.09 -9.04
N HIS A 70 9.04 -2.78 -9.23
CA HIS A 70 9.22 -2.17 -10.54
C HIS A 70 10.69 -2.08 -10.98
N GLN A 71 11.60 -2.66 -10.19
CA GLN A 71 13.03 -2.72 -10.51
C GLN A 71 13.35 -3.92 -11.41
N ALA A 72 13.80 -3.64 -12.64
CA ALA A 72 14.43 -4.64 -13.48
C ALA A 72 15.85 -4.93 -12.98
N ARG A 73 16.18 -6.22 -12.87
CA ARG A 73 17.49 -6.71 -12.42
C ARG A 73 17.92 -7.88 -13.28
N VAL A 74 19.19 -7.91 -13.65
CA VAL A 74 19.86 -9.04 -14.29
C VAL A 74 21.18 -9.26 -13.58
N THR A 75 21.49 -10.51 -13.22
CA THR A 75 22.75 -10.88 -12.59
C THR A 75 23.57 -11.73 -13.54
N LEU A 76 24.81 -11.30 -13.83
CA LEU A 76 25.82 -12.14 -14.48
C LEU A 76 26.66 -12.81 -13.41
N GLN A 77 26.69 -14.14 -13.42
CA GLN A 77 27.53 -14.94 -12.54
C GLN A 77 28.74 -15.46 -13.31
N TYR A 78 29.92 -15.31 -12.72
CA TYR A 78 31.16 -15.96 -13.13
C TYR A 78 31.52 -17.05 -12.12
N LYS A 79 31.86 -18.24 -12.61
CA LYS A 79 32.32 -19.39 -11.81
C LYS A 79 33.65 -19.86 -12.36
N ALA A 80 34.66 -19.98 -11.52
CA ALA A 80 35.91 -20.65 -11.92
C ALA A 80 36.46 -21.54 -10.82
N SER A 81 37.04 -22.67 -11.22
CA SER A 81 37.76 -23.59 -10.34
C SER A 81 39.22 -23.72 -10.78
N THR A 82 40.12 -23.97 -9.83
CA THR A 82 41.56 -24.08 -10.07
C THR A 82 42.08 -25.47 -9.73
N HIS A 83 41.87 -25.92 -8.51
CA HIS A 83 42.41 -27.20 -8.04
C HIS A 83 41.52 -27.82 -6.96
N PHE A 84 41.62 -29.13 -6.83
CA PHE A 84 40.94 -29.92 -5.82
C PHE A 84 41.98 -30.53 -4.87
N ARG A 85 41.79 -30.38 -3.57
CA ARG A 85 42.60 -31.01 -2.53
C ARG A 85 41.76 -32.00 -1.76
N ASN A 86 42.28 -33.21 -1.53
CA ASN A 86 41.60 -34.21 -0.72
C ASN A 86 42.55 -35.06 0.10
N LEU A 87 42.01 -35.63 1.18
CA LEU A 87 42.71 -36.60 2.01
C LEU A 87 42.80 -37.94 1.27
N THR A 88 43.95 -38.60 1.38
CA THR A 88 44.11 -39.96 0.87
C THR A 88 43.51 -41.00 1.83
N MET A 89 43.21 -42.20 1.31
CA MET A 89 42.67 -43.31 2.12
C MET A 89 43.62 -43.77 3.22
N ASN A 90 44.92 -43.54 3.08
CA ASN A 90 45.93 -43.86 4.09
C ASN A 90 45.67 -43.15 5.42
N LEU A 91 45.27 -41.87 5.35
CA LEU A 91 45.00 -41.06 6.53
C LEU A 91 43.65 -41.41 7.17
N LEU A 92 42.64 -41.72 6.35
CA LEU A 92 41.30 -42.10 6.83
C LEU A 92 41.27 -43.47 7.50
N GLY A 93 42.17 -44.40 7.12
CA GLY A 93 42.23 -45.75 7.69
C GLY A 93 43.03 -45.88 8.99
N ARG A 94 43.80 -44.86 9.42
CA ARG A 94 44.64 -44.92 10.62
C ARG A 94 43.98 -44.22 11.82
N ARG A 95 43.37 -45.00 12.71
CA ARG A 95 42.72 -44.50 13.95
C ARG A 95 43.72 -43.93 14.97
N ASN A 96 44.97 -44.42 14.99
CA ASN A 96 45.99 -44.13 16.03
C ASN A 96 46.54 -42.68 16.07
N ASN A 97 46.02 -41.75 15.26
CA ASN A 97 46.57 -40.40 15.13
C ASN A 97 45.49 -39.30 15.08
N MET A 98 44.26 -39.63 15.46
CA MET A 98 43.17 -38.67 15.51
C MET A 98 43.08 -38.05 16.91
N HIS A 99 42.81 -36.75 16.99
CA HIS A 99 42.57 -36.09 18.28
C HIS A 99 41.26 -36.60 18.90
N GLN A 100 41.40 -37.44 19.93
CA GLN A 100 40.27 -38.15 20.53
C GLN A 100 39.25 -37.20 21.19
N ASP A 101 39.74 -36.07 21.71
CA ASP A 101 38.94 -34.95 22.22
C ASP A 101 37.79 -34.53 21.31
N VAL A 102 37.95 -34.58 19.98
CA VAL A 102 36.91 -34.18 19.02
C VAL A 102 35.70 -35.12 19.12
N PHE A 103 35.94 -36.40 19.36
CA PHE A 103 34.90 -37.42 19.53
C PHE A 103 34.28 -37.35 20.93
N GLU A 104 35.11 -37.28 21.98
CA GLU A 104 34.66 -37.28 23.38
C GLU A 104 33.81 -36.07 23.72
N LYS A 105 34.18 -34.89 23.19
CA LYS A 105 33.44 -33.64 23.42
C LYS A 105 32.27 -33.45 22.46
N GLY A 106 32.10 -34.34 21.48
CA GLY A 106 31.00 -34.28 20.50
C GLY A 106 30.94 -32.97 19.69
N LEU A 107 32.09 -32.34 19.43
CA LEU A 107 32.17 -30.96 18.93
C LEU A 107 31.78 -30.82 17.45
N ALA A 108 31.79 -31.91 16.70
CA ALA A 108 31.44 -31.94 15.29
C ALA A 108 30.77 -33.27 14.94
N THR A 109 30.00 -33.27 13.85
CA THR A 109 29.39 -34.50 13.30
C THR A 109 30.07 -34.99 12.03
N HIS A 110 30.83 -34.12 11.37
CA HIS A 110 31.51 -34.39 10.10
C HIS A 110 32.91 -33.81 10.09
N VAL A 111 33.79 -34.40 9.27
CA VAL A 111 35.12 -33.87 8.97
C VAL A 111 35.23 -33.56 7.48
N VAL A 112 35.96 -32.49 7.14
CA VAL A 112 36.26 -32.14 5.75
C VAL A 112 37.29 -33.10 5.19
N THR A 113 36.96 -33.76 4.07
CA THR A 113 37.85 -34.73 3.40
C THR A 113 38.28 -34.28 2.01
N GLY A 114 37.60 -33.29 1.44
CA GLY A 114 37.96 -32.71 0.15
C GLY A 114 37.46 -31.29 0.00
N ILE A 115 38.22 -30.46 -0.71
CA ILE A 115 37.92 -29.05 -0.98
C ILE A 115 38.26 -28.76 -2.45
N LEU A 116 37.28 -28.23 -3.19
CA LEU A 116 37.50 -27.63 -4.49
C LEU A 116 37.74 -26.14 -4.29
N TYR A 117 38.86 -25.65 -4.81
CA TYR A 117 39.26 -24.26 -4.76
C TYR A 117 38.94 -23.56 -6.09
N GLY A 118 38.59 -22.29 -6.00
CA GLY A 118 38.15 -21.48 -7.12
C GLY A 118 37.81 -20.06 -6.69
N ALA A 119 36.99 -19.39 -7.48
CA ALA A 119 36.41 -18.10 -7.13
C ALA A 119 35.11 -17.89 -7.90
N HIS A 120 34.11 -17.29 -7.25
CA HIS A 120 32.89 -16.86 -7.90
C HIS A 120 32.80 -15.32 -7.89
N ALA A 121 32.06 -14.78 -8.85
CA ALA A 121 31.70 -13.37 -8.86
C ALA A 121 30.28 -13.18 -9.41
N PHE A 122 29.56 -12.20 -8.85
CA PHE A 122 28.23 -11.79 -9.26
C PHE A 122 28.26 -10.30 -9.61
N PHE A 123 27.86 -9.99 -10.84
CA PHE A 123 27.64 -8.63 -11.33
C PHE A 123 26.14 -8.42 -11.39
N VAL A 124 25.60 -7.64 -10.45
CA VAL A 124 24.17 -7.37 -10.31
C VAL A 124 23.86 -6.05 -10.99
N PHE A 125 23.14 -6.10 -12.10
CA PHE A 125 22.74 -4.93 -12.87
C PHE A 125 21.32 -4.51 -12.54
N ASP A 126 21.16 -3.33 -11.97
CA ASP A 126 19.86 -2.73 -11.61
C ASP A 126 19.52 -1.58 -12.55
N GLN A 127 18.32 -1.59 -13.14
CA GLN A 127 17.87 -0.50 -14.01
C GLN A 127 17.47 0.74 -13.19
N GLN A 128 18.02 1.89 -13.55
CA GLN A 128 17.59 3.22 -13.08
C GLN A 128 16.48 3.76 -14.02
N GLY A 129 15.43 4.35 -13.45
CA GLY A 129 14.12 4.54 -14.09
C GLY A 129 14.06 5.27 -15.45
N GLY A 130 12.95 5.02 -16.19
CA GLY A 130 12.51 5.78 -17.38
C GLY A 130 12.48 5.00 -18.70
N ARG A 131 11.42 5.22 -19.52
CA ARG A 131 11.33 4.76 -20.93
C ARG A 131 12.26 5.63 -21.80
N ALA A 132 13.40 5.09 -22.23
CA ALA A 132 14.26 5.73 -23.25
C ALA A 132 15.12 4.66 -23.97
N LEU A 133 15.38 4.91 -25.26
CA LEU A 133 15.77 3.99 -26.32
C LEU A 133 17.21 3.42 -26.29
N LYS A 134 18.05 3.74 -25.29
CA LYS A 134 19.41 3.16 -25.13
C LYS A 134 19.52 2.46 -23.77
N ILE A 135 19.71 1.14 -23.81
CA ILE A 135 19.57 0.22 -22.66
C ILE A 135 20.79 0.27 -21.72
N PHE A 136 22.02 0.40 -22.24
CA PHE A 136 23.25 0.20 -21.45
C PHE A 136 23.56 1.33 -20.44
N ASN A 137 23.27 2.59 -20.76
CA ASN A 137 23.56 3.74 -19.88
C ASN A 137 22.60 3.89 -18.69
N LYS A 138 21.75 2.89 -18.42
CA LYS A 138 20.73 2.91 -17.36
C LYS A 138 20.95 1.89 -16.26
N PHE A 139 21.94 1.02 -16.39
CA PHE A 139 22.20 0.00 -15.38
C PHE A 139 23.34 0.44 -14.47
N SER A 140 23.05 0.48 -13.16
CA SER A 140 24.12 0.45 -12.16
C SER A 140 24.56 -0.99 -11.94
N CYS A 141 25.86 -1.20 -11.76
CA CYS A 141 26.44 -2.48 -11.37
C CYS A 141 26.73 -2.52 -9.87
N LYS A 142 26.46 -3.66 -9.23
CA LYS A 142 27.00 -4.01 -7.91
C LYS A 142 27.77 -5.30 -8.04
N PHE A 143 28.93 -5.37 -7.39
CA PHE A 143 29.82 -6.52 -7.46
C PHE A 143 29.89 -7.26 -6.13
N HIS A 144 29.67 -8.57 -6.18
CA HIS A 144 29.88 -9.49 -5.05
C HIS A 144 30.77 -10.63 -5.53
N GLY A 145 32.04 -10.66 -5.13
CA GLY A 145 32.97 -11.67 -5.64
C GLY A 145 34.08 -12.02 -4.67
N ASP A 146 34.76 -13.13 -4.96
CA ASP A 146 35.88 -13.67 -4.19
C ASP A 146 37.24 -13.12 -4.67
N PHE A 147 37.23 -11.97 -5.35
CA PHE A 147 38.39 -11.34 -5.96
C PHE A 147 38.76 -10.07 -5.20
N ASN A 148 40.06 -9.86 -4.98
CA ASN A 148 40.56 -8.62 -4.40
C ASN A 148 40.73 -7.56 -5.51
N LEU A 149 39.71 -6.71 -5.67
CA LEU A 149 39.73 -5.62 -6.64
C LEU A 149 40.13 -4.31 -5.95
N SER A 150 40.90 -3.46 -6.63
CA SER A 150 41.22 -2.12 -6.12
C SER A 150 39.98 -1.21 -6.07
N GLN A 151 39.07 -1.38 -7.03
CA GLN A 151 37.76 -0.72 -7.08
C GLN A 151 36.71 -1.66 -7.66
N ASN A 152 35.51 -1.65 -7.08
CA ASN A 152 34.39 -2.43 -7.57
C ASN A 152 33.72 -1.74 -8.77
N PRO A 153 33.26 -2.51 -9.78
CA PRO A 153 32.57 -1.95 -10.93
C PRO A 153 31.21 -1.38 -10.53
N VAL A 154 30.92 -0.16 -10.97
CA VAL A 154 29.64 0.52 -10.73
C VAL A 154 28.87 0.82 -12.02
N THR A 155 29.54 0.76 -13.16
CA THR A 155 28.95 0.88 -14.51
C THR A 155 29.03 -0.44 -15.28
N PHE A 156 28.33 -0.50 -16.42
CA PHE A 156 28.42 -1.64 -17.33
C PHE A 156 29.83 -1.75 -17.94
N GLU A 157 30.44 -0.63 -18.32
CA GLU A 157 31.77 -0.58 -18.91
C GLU A 157 32.85 -1.04 -17.91
N ASP A 158 32.73 -0.64 -16.63
CA ASP A 158 33.63 -1.13 -15.58
C ASP A 158 33.48 -2.64 -15.39
N ALA A 159 32.23 -3.13 -15.40
CA ALA A 159 31.95 -4.55 -15.25
C ALA A 159 32.59 -5.38 -16.38
N VAL A 160 32.54 -4.90 -17.62
CA VAL A 160 33.20 -5.55 -18.77
C VAL A 160 34.71 -5.61 -18.57
N LYS A 161 35.35 -4.50 -18.16
CA LYS A 161 36.80 -4.47 -17.90
C LYS A 161 37.19 -5.45 -16.79
N VAL A 162 36.50 -5.39 -15.66
CA VAL A 162 36.73 -6.29 -14.53
C VAL A 162 36.54 -7.75 -14.96
N TYR A 163 35.47 -8.06 -15.69
CA TYR A 163 35.19 -9.40 -16.19
C TYR A 163 36.30 -9.96 -17.09
N GLN A 164 36.88 -9.13 -17.97
CA GLN A 164 38.02 -9.50 -18.82
C GLN A 164 39.28 -9.83 -18.02
N ASP A 165 39.45 -9.23 -16.85
CA ASP A 165 40.60 -9.44 -15.99
C ASP A 165 40.42 -10.57 -14.97
N LEU A 166 39.19 -10.98 -14.63
CA LEU A 166 38.93 -12.05 -13.66
C LEU A 166 39.75 -13.33 -13.88
N PRO A 167 39.90 -13.87 -15.11
CA PRO A 167 40.72 -15.07 -15.33
C PRO A 167 42.20 -14.86 -15.02
N LYS A 168 42.72 -13.65 -15.22
CA LYS A 168 44.13 -13.30 -14.92
C LYS A 168 44.33 -13.09 -13.43
N LEU A 169 43.29 -12.63 -12.76
CA LEU A 169 43.27 -12.41 -11.31
C LEU A 169 43.10 -13.70 -10.54
N LEU A 170 42.71 -14.83 -11.14
CA LEU A 170 42.59 -16.10 -10.43
C LEU A 170 43.85 -16.96 -10.58
N ASN A 171 44.52 -17.24 -9.47
CA ASN A 171 45.64 -18.16 -9.38
C ASN A 171 45.49 -19.08 -8.16
N ARG A 172 46.53 -19.87 -7.85
CA ARG A 172 46.47 -20.83 -6.74
C ARG A 172 46.45 -20.17 -5.36
N GLU A 173 47.11 -19.04 -5.21
CA GLU A 173 47.31 -18.38 -3.92
C GLU A 173 46.08 -17.60 -3.46
N ASN A 174 45.28 -17.11 -4.40
CA ASN A 174 44.08 -16.33 -4.11
C ASN A 174 42.76 -17.07 -4.38
N ALA A 175 42.81 -18.35 -4.76
CA ALA A 175 41.62 -19.18 -4.85
C ALA A 175 41.07 -19.51 -3.46
N VAL A 176 39.74 -19.39 -3.31
CA VAL A 176 39.01 -19.70 -2.08
C VAL A 176 38.29 -21.05 -2.19
N PRO A 177 37.93 -21.71 -1.06
CA PRO A 177 37.08 -22.89 -1.08
C PRO A 177 35.70 -22.59 -1.69
N VAL A 178 35.34 -23.25 -2.79
CA VAL A 178 34.04 -23.09 -3.47
C VAL A 178 33.12 -24.30 -3.29
N LYS A 179 33.67 -25.49 -2.98
CA LYS A 179 32.89 -26.69 -2.65
C LYS A 179 33.64 -27.58 -1.67
N VAL A 180 32.93 -28.18 -0.73
CA VAL A 180 33.51 -28.98 0.35
C VAL A 180 32.82 -30.35 0.42
N TRP A 181 33.60 -31.39 0.65
CA TRP A 181 33.15 -32.76 0.87
C TRP A 181 33.32 -33.10 2.35
N LEU A 182 32.24 -33.60 2.93
CA LEU A 182 32.13 -33.92 4.35
C LEU A 182 31.97 -35.43 4.52
N LEU A 183 32.75 -36.02 5.41
CA LEU A 183 32.62 -37.41 5.85
C LEU A 183 32.01 -37.44 7.26
N PRO A 184 30.93 -38.20 7.51
CA PRO A 184 30.42 -38.40 8.86
C PRO A 184 31.50 -38.98 9.77
N LEU A 185 31.65 -38.39 10.97
CA LEU A 185 32.62 -38.90 11.94
C LEU A 185 32.25 -40.29 12.46
N THR A 186 30.97 -40.66 12.41
CA THR A 186 30.49 -42.00 12.74
C THR A 186 31.07 -43.12 11.87
N SER A 187 31.55 -42.78 10.67
CA SER A 187 32.26 -43.72 9.80
C SER A 187 33.69 -44.02 10.29
N LEU A 188 34.24 -43.17 11.15
CA LEU A 188 35.58 -43.31 11.73
C LEU A 188 35.51 -43.81 13.18
N ASP A 189 34.52 -43.34 13.94
CA ASP A 189 34.26 -43.74 15.31
C ASP A 189 32.75 -43.82 15.59
N SER A 190 32.24 -45.00 15.94
CA SER A 190 30.81 -45.20 16.19
C SER A 190 30.27 -44.41 17.38
N GLY A 191 31.13 -43.95 18.30
CA GLY A 191 30.79 -43.07 19.43
C GLY A 191 30.77 -41.57 19.07
N ALA A 192 31.13 -41.19 17.85
CA ALA A 192 31.12 -39.80 17.43
C ALA A 192 29.71 -39.18 17.45
N ALA A 193 29.62 -37.87 17.69
CA ALA A 193 28.38 -37.12 17.52
C ALA A 193 27.84 -37.30 16.09
N LYS A 194 26.52 -37.48 15.97
CA LYS A 194 25.86 -37.77 14.70
C LYS A 194 24.71 -36.81 14.44
N LEU A 195 24.46 -36.55 13.16
CA LEU A 195 23.24 -35.92 12.71
C LEU A 195 22.10 -36.95 12.80
N VAL A 196 21.19 -36.76 13.75
CA VAL A 196 20.12 -37.72 14.07
C VAL A 196 18.95 -37.58 13.10
N ARG A 197 18.56 -36.34 12.79
CA ARG A 197 17.44 -36.05 11.86
C ARG A 197 17.87 -35.06 10.78
N GLN A 198 17.38 -35.28 9.56
CA GLN A 198 17.40 -34.27 8.49
C GLN A 198 16.12 -33.44 8.55
N ILE A 199 16.18 -32.22 8.05
CA ILE A 199 14.99 -31.38 7.88
C ILE A 199 14.40 -31.68 6.51
N SER A 200 13.10 -31.91 6.46
CA SER A 200 12.41 -32.20 5.21
C SER A 200 12.44 -30.99 4.28
N VAL A 201 12.58 -31.26 2.97
CA VAL A 201 12.52 -30.22 1.93
C VAL A 201 11.19 -29.43 2.00
N ARG A 202 10.11 -30.06 2.48
CA ARG A 202 8.80 -29.42 2.66
C ARG A 202 8.85 -28.30 3.67
N VAL A 203 9.42 -28.53 4.85
CA VAL A 203 9.55 -27.50 5.89
C VAL A 203 10.48 -26.39 5.43
N VAL A 204 11.60 -26.72 4.77
CA VAL A 204 12.52 -25.72 4.21
C VAL A 204 11.81 -24.83 3.17
N SER A 205 11.03 -25.43 2.28
CA SER A 205 10.28 -24.69 1.25
C SER A 205 9.22 -23.77 1.86
N GLU A 206 8.57 -24.16 2.95
CA GLU A 206 7.58 -23.30 3.63
C GLU A 206 8.23 -22.11 4.36
N VAL A 207 9.41 -22.31 4.95
CA VAL A 207 10.22 -21.19 5.49
C VAL A 207 10.65 -20.26 4.36
N GLU A 208 11.18 -20.81 3.26
CA GLU A 208 11.60 -20.04 2.08
C GLU A 208 10.47 -19.16 1.56
N LYS A 209 9.30 -19.76 1.30
CA LYS A 209 8.10 -19.06 0.84
C LYS A 209 7.64 -17.99 1.83
N THR A 210 7.71 -18.25 3.12
CA THR A 210 7.38 -17.26 4.15
C THR A 210 8.30 -16.04 4.10
N LEU A 211 9.61 -16.26 3.95
CA LEU A 211 10.58 -15.17 3.83
C LEU A 211 10.40 -14.40 2.50
N GLU A 212 10.10 -15.09 1.40
CA GLU A 212 9.79 -14.46 0.12
C GLU A 212 8.53 -13.60 0.17
N ASP A 213 7.44 -14.09 0.78
CA ASP A 213 6.21 -13.32 1.00
C ASP A 213 6.49 -12.03 1.78
N LEU A 214 7.32 -12.09 2.83
CA LEU A 214 7.64 -10.91 3.64
C LEU A 214 8.51 -9.91 2.87
N LEU A 215 9.46 -10.38 2.06
CA LEU A 215 10.25 -9.52 1.17
C LEU A 215 9.38 -8.85 0.09
N ASP A 216 8.39 -9.56 -0.45
CA ASP A 216 7.39 -9.01 -1.37
C ASP A 216 6.64 -7.83 -0.76
N LEU A 217 6.11 -8.01 0.45
CA LEU A 217 5.39 -6.99 1.21
C LEU A 217 6.28 -5.78 1.51
N GLU A 218 7.54 -6.00 1.91
CA GLU A 218 8.50 -4.92 2.13
C GLU A 218 8.74 -4.09 0.86
N MET A 219 8.91 -4.74 -0.30
CA MET A 219 9.08 -4.05 -1.58
C MET A 219 7.85 -3.22 -1.96
N ARG A 220 6.64 -3.79 -1.84
CA ARG A 220 5.39 -3.08 -2.10
C ARG A 220 5.22 -1.86 -1.19
N CYS A 221 5.55 -1.99 0.10
CA CYS A 221 5.53 -0.87 1.03
C CYS A 221 6.53 0.23 0.63
N ARG A 222 7.76 -0.14 0.22
CA ARG A 222 8.75 0.84 -0.25
C ARG A 222 8.29 1.53 -1.53
N ASP A 223 7.64 0.81 -2.44
CA ASP A 223 7.08 1.36 -3.68
C ASP A 223 5.96 2.36 -3.41
N MET A 224 5.01 2.02 -2.53
CA MET A 224 4.00 2.98 -2.06
C MET A 224 4.66 4.23 -1.47
N ARG A 225 5.67 4.07 -0.60
CA ARG A 225 6.39 5.18 0.05
C ARG A 225 7.18 6.08 -0.91
N ARG A 226 7.42 5.65 -2.15
CA ARG A 226 8.00 6.50 -3.21
C ARG A 226 6.96 7.39 -3.88
N SER A 227 5.67 7.15 -3.63
CA SER A 227 4.58 7.93 -4.22
C SER A 227 4.62 9.38 -3.69
N PRO A 228 4.58 10.40 -4.56
CA PRO A 228 4.65 11.81 -4.14
C PRO A 228 3.48 12.23 -3.25
N GLU A 229 2.35 11.54 -3.33
CA GLU A 229 1.14 11.77 -2.55
C GLU A 229 1.39 11.58 -1.05
N LEU A 230 2.25 10.64 -0.65
CA LEU A 230 2.56 10.42 0.77
C LEU A 230 3.37 11.55 1.42
N LYS A 231 3.97 12.44 0.62
CA LYS A 231 4.52 13.70 1.16
C LYS A 231 3.41 14.64 1.64
N LYS A 232 2.22 14.56 1.02
CA LYS A 232 1.05 15.37 1.35
C LYS A 232 0.21 14.74 2.46
N PHE A 233 0.28 13.41 2.61
CA PHE A 233 -0.51 12.65 3.59
C PHE A 233 0.41 11.82 4.52
N PRO A 234 1.14 12.46 5.47
CA PRO A 234 2.14 11.80 6.31
C PRO A 234 1.54 10.71 7.23
N GLN A 235 0.26 10.82 7.59
CA GLN A 235 -0.48 9.84 8.39
C GLN A 235 -0.43 8.43 7.77
N ILE A 236 -0.54 8.34 6.44
CA ILE A 236 -0.53 7.07 5.71
C ILE A 236 0.90 6.49 5.67
N ASP A 237 1.91 7.35 5.48
CA ASP A 237 3.31 6.92 5.55
C ASP A 237 3.65 6.38 6.95
N ALA A 238 3.12 6.98 8.02
CA ALA A 238 3.26 6.48 9.39
C ALA A 238 2.62 5.09 9.57
N LYS A 239 1.42 4.87 9.03
CA LYS A 239 0.74 3.55 9.02
C LYS A 239 1.57 2.50 8.26
N ILE A 240 2.07 2.83 7.06
CA ILE A 240 2.90 1.91 6.26
C ILE A 240 4.23 1.60 6.97
N LYS A 241 4.88 2.60 7.58
CA LYS A 241 6.10 2.39 8.39
C LYS A 241 5.87 1.42 9.55
N THR A 242 4.75 1.58 10.25
CA THR A 242 4.38 0.71 11.37
C THR A 242 4.13 -0.74 10.91
N PHE A 243 3.46 -0.91 9.78
CA PHE A 243 3.29 -2.22 9.15
C PHE A 243 4.63 -2.86 8.77
N MET A 244 5.50 -2.11 8.07
CA MET A 244 6.84 -2.59 7.68
C MET A 244 7.65 -3.03 8.90
N LYS A 245 7.62 -2.25 9.98
CA LYS A 245 8.29 -2.59 11.25
C LYS A 245 7.76 -3.91 11.82
N SER A 246 6.44 -4.06 11.87
CA SER A 246 5.80 -5.30 12.36
C SER A 246 6.19 -6.53 11.55
N CYS A 247 6.20 -6.42 10.21
CA CYS A 247 6.65 -7.51 9.32
C CYS A 247 8.14 -7.87 9.53
N SER A 248 9.00 -6.86 9.74
CA SER A 248 10.43 -7.06 10.02
C SER A 248 10.65 -7.76 11.36
N GLU A 249 9.93 -7.35 12.41
CA GLU A 249 10.00 -7.99 13.73
C GLU A 249 9.52 -9.45 13.68
N PHE A 250 8.42 -9.73 12.98
CA PHE A 250 7.95 -11.10 12.75
C PHE A 250 8.98 -11.95 12.00
N LYS A 251 9.57 -11.40 10.93
CA LYS A 251 10.62 -12.06 10.14
C LYS A 251 11.80 -12.45 11.02
N GLN A 252 12.33 -11.51 11.81
CA GLN A 252 13.44 -11.76 12.73
C GLN A 252 13.08 -12.80 13.80
N GLY A 253 11.87 -12.73 14.34
CA GLY A 253 11.34 -13.71 15.28
C GLY A 253 11.32 -15.13 14.70
N LEU A 254 10.80 -15.27 13.47
CA LEU A 254 10.78 -16.54 12.75
C LEU A 254 12.20 -17.07 12.50
N GLN A 255 13.10 -16.25 11.97
CA GLN A 255 14.48 -16.65 11.70
C GLN A 255 15.20 -17.11 12.98
N LYS A 256 15.01 -16.38 14.10
CA LYS A 256 15.56 -16.75 15.40
C LYS A 256 15.03 -18.10 15.89
N VAL A 257 13.73 -18.33 15.80
CA VAL A 257 13.12 -19.60 16.22
C VAL A 257 13.61 -20.76 15.35
N VAL A 258 13.68 -20.57 14.04
CA VAL A 258 14.27 -21.57 13.11
C VAL A 258 15.72 -21.87 13.52
N GLY A 259 16.53 -20.84 13.76
CA GLY A 259 17.93 -20.99 14.20
C GLY A 259 18.07 -21.74 15.54
N GLN A 260 17.17 -21.52 16.49
CA GLN A 260 17.18 -22.20 17.78
C GLN A 260 16.73 -23.66 17.69
N LYS A 261 15.68 -23.95 16.91
CA LYS A 261 15.07 -25.27 16.81
C LYS A 261 15.88 -26.23 15.92
N LEU A 262 16.53 -25.72 14.87
CA LEU A 262 17.28 -26.55 13.93
C LEU A 262 18.36 -27.44 14.58
N PRO A 263 19.25 -26.94 15.46
CA PRO A 263 20.24 -27.78 16.15
C PRO A 263 19.60 -28.85 17.03
N LEU A 264 18.49 -28.54 17.71
CA LEU A 264 17.79 -29.47 18.61
C LEU A 264 17.17 -30.63 17.82
N ILE A 265 16.53 -30.32 16.69
CA ILE A 265 15.95 -31.34 15.80
C ILE A 265 17.07 -32.22 15.23
N ARG A 266 18.12 -31.59 14.69
CA ARG A 266 19.29 -32.29 14.12
C ARG A 266 20.02 -33.17 15.14
N GLY A 267 20.10 -32.72 16.39
CA GLY A 267 20.73 -33.44 17.50
C GLY A 267 19.86 -34.53 18.13
N GLY A 268 18.60 -34.67 17.73
CA GLY A 268 17.72 -35.70 18.26
C GLY A 268 16.82 -35.25 19.43
N GLY A 269 17.03 -34.04 19.97
CA GLY A 269 16.34 -33.54 21.16
C GLY A 269 14.91 -33.05 20.93
N GLU A 270 14.57 -32.70 19.69
CA GLU A 270 13.20 -32.31 19.30
C GLU A 270 12.77 -32.99 17.99
N GLU A 271 11.45 -33.06 17.77
CA GLU A 271 10.85 -33.54 16.53
C GLU A 271 10.64 -32.41 15.52
N GLU A 272 10.70 -32.72 14.22
CA GLU A 272 10.45 -31.74 13.16
C GLU A 272 9.04 -31.12 13.23
N ALA A 273 8.09 -31.85 13.81
CA ALA A 273 6.71 -31.39 14.03
C ALA A 273 6.63 -30.07 14.81
N GLU A 274 7.57 -29.81 15.74
CA GLU A 274 7.64 -28.56 16.49
C GLU A 274 7.82 -27.36 15.56
N LEU A 275 8.72 -27.48 14.58
CA LEU A 275 8.96 -26.45 13.58
C LEU A 275 7.79 -26.31 12.61
N ALA A 276 7.17 -27.43 12.23
CA ALA A 276 5.99 -27.43 11.37
C ALA A 276 4.77 -26.74 12.01
N GLU A 277 4.54 -26.95 13.31
CA GLU A 277 3.45 -26.28 14.04
C GLU A 277 3.67 -24.77 14.17
N ILE A 278 4.92 -24.29 14.30
CA ILE A 278 5.23 -22.85 14.26
C ILE A 278 4.83 -22.23 12.91
N LEU A 279 5.17 -22.90 11.80
CA LEU A 279 4.80 -22.43 10.46
C LEU A 279 3.29 -22.48 10.24
N LYS A 280 2.62 -23.50 10.77
CA LYS A 280 1.15 -23.62 10.72
C LYS A 280 0.46 -22.52 11.54
N LYS A 281 0.99 -22.17 12.72
CA LYS A 281 0.48 -21.07 13.56
C LYS A 281 0.46 -19.73 12.80
N ARG A 282 1.41 -19.48 11.88
CA ARG A 282 1.39 -18.30 10.99
C ARG A 282 0.08 -18.23 10.19
N SER A 283 -0.36 -19.34 9.61
CA SER A 283 -1.55 -19.37 8.74
C SER A 283 -2.84 -18.99 9.47
N SER A 284 -2.92 -19.26 10.77
CA SER A 284 -4.03 -18.87 11.64
C SER A 284 -3.83 -17.53 12.35
N SER A 285 -2.66 -16.91 12.21
CA SER A 285 -2.31 -15.66 12.89
C SER A 285 -2.68 -14.42 12.08
N PRO A 286 -2.65 -13.23 12.70
CA PRO A 286 -2.68 -11.96 11.99
C PRO A 286 -1.58 -11.81 10.91
N PHE A 287 -0.46 -12.55 11.03
CA PHE A 287 0.63 -12.58 10.03
C PHE A 287 0.42 -13.60 8.91
N SER A 288 -0.82 -14.08 8.72
CA SER A 288 -1.16 -14.91 7.57
C SER A 288 -0.91 -14.14 6.26
N ARG A 289 -0.56 -14.89 5.20
CA ARG A 289 -0.33 -14.29 3.87
C ARG A 289 -1.55 -13.51 3.39
N GLU A 290 -2.75 -14.04 3.64
CA GLU A 290 -4.03 -13.44 3.24
C GLU A 290 -4.24 -12.08 3.92
N CYS A 291 -4.17 -12.03 5.26
CA CYS A 291 -4.38 -10.79 6.02
C CYS A 291 -3.36 -9.70 5.66
N LEU A 292 -2.07 -10.06 5.55
CA LEU A 292 -1.02 -9.12 5.19
C LEU A 292 -1.20 -8.56 3.78
N ASN A 293 -1.51 -9.42 2.80
CA ASN A 293 -1.73 -9.00 1.41
C ASN A 293 -3.02 -8.20 1.25
N GLN A 294 -4.05 -8.50 2.03
CA GLN A 294 -5.29 -7.75 2.01
C GLN A 294 -5.07 -6.33 2.52
N TRP A 295 -4.42 -6.17 3.68
CA TRP A 295 -4.17 -4.86 4.27
C TRP A 295 -3.36 -3.95 3.34
N ILE A 296 -2.26 -4.47 2.79
CA ILE A 296 -1.40 -3.69 1.88
C ILE A 296 -2.13 -3.32 0.58
N SER A 297 -2.94 -4.22 0.03
CA SER A 297 -3.75 -3.94 -1.18
C SER A 297 -4.79 -2.85 -0.92
N CYS A 298 -5.35 -2.81 0.28
CA CYS A 298 -6.25 -1.72 0.68
C CYS A 298 -5.51 -0.38 0.79
N LYS A 299 -4.29 -0.36 1.33
CA LYS A 299 -3.48 0.87 1.37
C LYS A 299 -3.04 1.34 -0.02
N GLU A 300 -2.76 0.43 -0.94
CA GLU A 300 -2.50 0.77 -2.35
C GLU A 300 -3.73 1.45 -2.98
N LYS A 301 -4.94 0.94 -2.73
CA LYS A 301 -6.20 1.55 -3.20
C LYS A 301 -6.45 2.93 -2.58
N GLU A 302 -6.20 3.08 -1.28
CA GLU A 302 -6.33 4.35 -0.56
C GLU A 302 -5.40 5.42 -1.16
N ILE A 303 -4.13 5.09 -1.41
CA ILE A 303 -3.18 6.00 -2.07
C ILE A 303 -3.62 6.33 -3.49
N HIS A 304 -4.12 5.35 -4.24
CA HIS A 304 -4.62 5.57 -5.59
C HIS A 304 -5.80 6.55 -5.61
N LEU A 305 -6.73 6.43 -4.67
CA LEU A 305 -7.86 7.35 -4.52
C LEU A 305 -7.39 8.78 -4.24
N LEU A 306 -6.48 8.95 -3.28
CA LEU A 306 -5.90 10.26 -2.94
C LEU A 306 -5.16 10.89 -4.11
N LYS A 307 -4.47 10.07 -4.92
CA LYS A 307 -3.83 10.50 -6.15
C LYS A 307 -4.85 11.05 -7.16
N THR A 308 -5.96 10.35 -7.33
CA THR A 308 -7.04 10.79 -8.24
C THR A 308 -7.61 12.13 -7.78
N PHE A 309 -7.96 12.28 -6.50
CA PHE A 309 -8.43 13.55 -5.95
C PHE A 309 -7.41 14.68 -6.08
N THR A 310 -6.16 14.44 -5.69
CA THR A 310 -5.08 15.42 -5.80
C THR A 310 -4.85 15.86 -7.25
N ASN A 311 -5.04 14.98 -8.22
CA ASN A 311 -4.91 15.31 -9.64
C ASN A 311 -6.08 16.14 -10.16
N MET A 312 -7.29 15.93 -9.65
CA MET A 312 -8.47 16.73 -9.98
C MET A 312 -8.39 18.14 -9.40
N THR A 313 -7.65 18.34 -8.30
CA THR A 313 -7.56 19.60 -7.55
C THR A 313 -6.20 20.30 -7.68
N LYS A 314 -5.51 20.19 -8.83
CA LYS A 314 -4.14 20.73 -9.03
C LYS A 314 -4.00 22.25 -8.87
N HIS A 315 -5.11 23.00 -8.89
CA HIS A 315 -5.14 24.46 -8.71
C HIS A 315 -5.56 24.90 -7.30
N THR A 316 -5.73 23.94 -6.38
CA THR A 316 -6.20 24.10 -5.00
C THR A 316 -5.01 24.08 -4.03
N GLU A 317 -4.96 24.98 -3.05
CA GLU A 317 -3.92 24.97 -2.02
C GLU A 317 -4.25 23.90 -0.96
N LEU A 318 -3.30 22.99 -0.73
CA LEU A 318 -3.35 22.06 0.40
C LEU A 318 -2.83 22.82 1.62
N LEU A 319 -3.64 22.95 2.67
CA LEU A 319 -3.23 23.61 3.90
C LEU A 319 -3.01 22.55 4.99
N ASP A 320 -1.80 22.52 5.51
CA ASP A 320 -1.47 21.90 6.80
C ASP A 320 -1.76 22.97 7.86
N ASP A 321 -2.41 22.59 8.95
CA ASP A 321 -3.20 23.46 9.82
C ASP A 321 -2.48 24.76 10.31
N SER A 322 -3.29 25.81 10.51
CA SER A 322 -3.01 27.07 11.22
C SER A 322 -2.05 28.11 10.58
N SER A 323 -2.53 28.86 9.58
CA SER A 323 -2.48 30.35 9.59
C SER A 323 -2.76 30.94 8.20
N HIS A 324 -4.01 31.30 7.85
CA HIS A 324 -4.23 32.29 6.78
C HIS A 324 -5.48 33.15 7.00
N THR A 325 -5.35 34.41 6.62
CA THR A 325 -6.35 35.48 6.63
C THR A 325 -7.31 35.39 5.43
N ALA A 326 -7.92 34.23 5.20
CA ALA A 326 -8.94 34.07 4.17
C ALA A 326 -10.32 34.48 4.72
N LYS A 327 -11.06 35.31 3.98
CA LYS A 327 -12.37 35.83 4.40
C LYS A 327 -13.51 34.81 4.28
N TYR A 328 -13.35 33.82 3.39
CA TYR A 328 -14.20 32.63 3.21
C TYR A 328 -13.33 31.49 2.67
N GLY A 329 -13.62 30.24 3.04
CA GLY A 329 -12.96 29.05 2.50
C GLY A 329 -13.88 27.83 2.57
N VAL A 330 -13.80 26.96 1.57
CA VAL A 330 -14.42 25.62 1.61
C VAL A 330 -13.30 24.59 1.63
N CYS A 331 -13.47 23.62 2.50
CA CYS A 331 -12.46 22.67 2.90
C CYS A 331 -12.90 21.25 2.55
N PHE A 332 -12.15 20.59 1.69
CA PHE A 332 -12.29 19.16 1.45
C PHE A 332 -11.61 18.37 2.54
N VAL A 333 -12.38 17.61 3.32
CA VAL A 333 -11.85 16.93 4.50
C VAL A 333 -11.79 15.42 4.31
N PHE A 334 -10.58 14.85 4.36
CA PHE A 334 -10.41 13.40 4.45
C PHE A 334 -10.46 12.94 5.91
N SER A 335 -11.66 12.64 6.41
CA SER A 335 -11.87 12.31 7.83
C SER A 335 -11.35 10.95 8.28
N SER A 336 -11.13 10.02 7.34
CA SER A 336 -10.70 8.66 7.65
C SER A 336 -9.18 8.50 7.79
N LEU A 337 -8.36 9.49 7.39
CA LEU A 337 -6.90 9.35 7.35
C LEU A 337 -6.29 9.19 8.75
N ASP A 338 -6.90 9.81 9.77
CA ASP A 338 -6.45 9.79 11.17
C ASP A 338 -7.08 8.68 12.00
N SER A 339 -8.04 7.95 11.42
CA SER A 339 -8.66 6.83 12.11
C SER A 339 -7.57 5.85 12.59
N GLY A 340 -7.71 5.40 13.83
CA GLY A 340 -6.88 4.33 14.38
C GLY A 340 -6.94 3.12 13.45
N GLU A 341 -5.84 2.38 13.34
CA GLU A 341 -5.72 1.24 12.42
C GLU A 341 -5.74 -0.06 13.24
N PRO A 342 -6.92 -0.68 13.47
CA PRO A 342 -7.08 -1.79 14.43
C PRO A 342 -6.24 -3.01 14.07
N TYR A 343 -6.02 -3.22 12.77
CA TYR A 343 -5.19 -4.30 12.28
C TYR A 343 -3.72 -4.13 12.72
N LEU A 344 -3.15 -2.92 12.67
CA LEU A 344 -1.78 -2.67 13.14
C LEU A 344 -1.66 -2.90 14.65
N SER A 345 -2.67 -2.50 15.43
CA SER A 345 -2.75 -2.82 16.86
C SER A 345 -2.77 -4.33 17.09
N THR A 346 -3.50 -5.08 16.26
CA THR A 346 -3.56 -6.55 16.35
C THR A 346 -2.20 -7.19 16.02
N LEU A 347 -1.50 -6.71 14.99
CA LEU A 347 -0.15 -7.19 14.66
C LEU A 347 0.81 -6.97 15.84
N ASN A 348 0.80 -5.78 16.43
CA ASN A 348 1.67 -5.44 17.55
C ASN A 348 1.32 -6.27 18.80
N GLN A 349 0.03 -6.43 19.11
CA GLN A 349 -0.42 -7.28 20.21
C GLN A 349 0.05 -8.74 20.03
N TYR A 350 -0.04 -9.29 18.83
CA TYR A 350 0.45 -10.64 18.53
C TYR A 350 1.96 -10.77 18.75
N LEU A 351 2.75 -9.77 18.32
CA LEU A 351 4.21 -9.75 18.54
C LEU A 351 4.58 -9.67 20.04
N GLN A 352 3.76 -9.01 20.86
CA GLN A 352 3.97 -8.88 22.30
C GLN A 352 3.52 -10.12 23.09
N GLN A 353 2.53 -10.87 22.60
CA GLN A 353 1.91 -12.02 23.29
C GLN A 353 2.70 -13.34 23.20
N THR A 354 4.02 -13.29 23.00
CA THR A 354 4.88 -14.43 22.66
C THR A 354 4.97 -15.58 23.70
N ASN A 355 4.09 -15.64 24.72
CA ASN A 355 4.05 -16.70 25.74
C ASN A 355 2.64 -17.27 26.09
N SER A 356 1.58 -17.06 25.29
CA SER A 356 0.26 -17.68 25.58
C SER A 356 -0.25 -18.57 24.46
N ASP A 357 -0.52 -19.84 24.76
CA ASP A 357 -1.12 -20.87 23.88
C ASP A 357 -2.59 -20.59 23.48
N LYS A 358 -3.09 -19.37 23.65
CA LYS A 358 -4.44 -19.02 23.24
C LYS A 358 -4.46 -18.64 21.76
N PRO A 359 -5.30 -19.30 20.92
CA PRO A 359 -5.53 -18.82 19.57
C PRO A 359 -6.17 -17.43 19.66
N SER A 360 -5.44 -16.41 19.20
CA SER A 360 -6.02 -15.09 18.94
C SER A 360 -7.07 -15.26 17.83
N PRO A 361 -8.32 -14.78 18.00
CA PRO A 361 -9.33 -14.87 16.96
C PRO A 361 -8.81 -14.23 15.67
N ARG A 362 -9.20 -14.78 14.50
CA ARG A 362 -8.86 -14.17 13.21
C ARG A 362 -9.25 -12.69 13.26
N PRO A 363 -8.31 -11.74 13.13
CA PRO A 363 -8.67 -10.34 13.13
C PRO A 363 -9.64 -10.10 11.99
N ASN A 364 -10.72 -9.39 12.29
CA ASN A 364 -11.58 -8.88 11.25
C ASN A 364 -10.81 -7.75 10.55
N VAL A 365 -10.06 -8.08 9.48
CA VAL A 365 -9.32 -7.10 8.66
C VAL A 365 -10.27 -6.00 8.14
N PHE A 366 -11.58 -6.29 8.16
CA PHE A 366 -12.67 -5.42 7.75
C PHE A 366 -13.17 -4.41 8.81
N SER A 367 -12.58 -4.30 10.01
CA SER A 367 -13.11 -3.42 11.07
C SER A 367 -12.78 -1.93 10.91
N GLY A 368 -12.59 -1.44 9.68
CA GLY A 368 -12.37 -0.03 9.39
C GLY A 368 -13.40 0.53 8.40
N PRO A 369 -13.48 1.86 8.22
CA PRO A 369 -14.55 2.52 7.45
C PRO A 369 -14.58 2.17 5.94
N LEU A 370 -13.57 1.46 5.43
CA LEU A 370 -13.28 1.28 4.01
C LEU A 370 -13.52 -0.14 3.47
N TYR A 371 -14.02 -1.08 4.28
CA TYR A 371 -13.91 -2.52 4.00
C TYR A 371 -15.28 -3.23 3.81
N GLY A 372 -16.03 -2.84 2.78
CA GLY A 372 -17.22 -3.56 2.29
C GLY A 372 -16.92 -4.52 1.12
N ALA A 373 -17.75 -5.55 0.93
CA ALA A 373 -17.44 -6.80 0.21
C ALA A 373 -17.40 -6.78 -1.34
N ASP A 374 -17.61 -5.65 -2.02
CA ASP A 374 -17.88 -5.66 -3.48
C ASP A 374 -16.64 -5.47 -4.39
N ALA A 375 -15.44 -5.75 -3.86
CA ALA A 375 -14.18 -5.42 -4.52
C ALA A 375 -13.72 -6.37 -5.66
N ALA A 376 -14.57 -7.26 -6.18
CA ALA A 376 -14.14 -8.33 -7.09
C ALA A 376 -14.31 -8.05 -8.60
N THR A 377 -14.95 -6.95 -9.03
CA THR A 377 -15.24 -6.76 -10.47
C THR A 377 -15.20 -5.30 -10.89
N SER A 378 -14.01 -4.77 -11.21
CA SER A 378 -13.85 -3.76 -12.26
C SER A 378 -12.37 -3.46 -12.49
N ASP A 379 -11.74 -4.24 -13.36
CA ASP A 379 -10.40 -3.97 -13.90
C ASP A 379 -10.60 -3.76 -15.40
N ARG A 380 -10.53 -2.50 -15.86
CA ARG A 380 -10.24 -1.99 -17.22
C ARG A 380 -10.88 -0.61 -17.44
N LEU A 381 -10.10 0.44 -17.25
CA LEU A 381 -10.33 1.73 -17.92
C LEU A 381 -9.10 2.05 -18.77
N ASP A 382 -9.37 2.28 -20.05
CA ASP A 382 -8.43 2.29 -21.17
C ASP A 382 -7.60 3.59 -21.22
N ASP A 383 -6.33 3.48 -21.63
CA ASP A 383 -5.30 4.54 -21.55
C ASP A 383 -5.47 5.68 -22.59
N ARG A 384 -6.61 5.73 -23.31
CA ARG A 384 -6.84 6.62 -24.45
C ARG A 384 -7.44 8.00 -24.13
N GLU A 385 -8.01 8.21 -22.95
CA GLU A 385 -8.69 9.49 -22.62
C GLU A 385 -7.78 10.55 -21.96
N LYS A 386 -6.52 10.21 -21.64
CA LYS A 386 -5.57 11.14 -20.99
C LYS A 386 -5.12 12.32 -21.88
N GLY A 387 -5.42 12.30 -23.18
CA GLY A 387 -4.85 13.21 -24.18
C GLY A 387 -5.54 14.55 -24.39
N GLN A 388 -6.76 14.78 -23.87
CA GLN A 388 -7.56 15.96 -24.24
C GLN A 388 -7.52 17.16 -23.27
N TRP A 389 -6.93 17.03 -22.08
CA TRP A 389 -7.05 18.03 -21.00
C TRP A 389 -5.85 18.95 -20.81
N GLN A 390 -5.07 19.24 -21.87
CA GLN A 390 -3.79 19.96 -21.74
C GLN A 390 -3.80 21.45 -22.08
N GLN A 391 -4.95 22.13 -22.11
CA GLN A 391 -4.96 23.59 -22.25
C GLN A 391 -6.01 24.25 -21.35
N GLN A 392 -5.56 25.01 -20.35
CA GLN A 392 -6.39 25.94 -19.56
C GLN A 392 -5.59 27.20 -19.15
N PRO A 393 -6.26 28.36 -18.96
CA PRO A 393 -5.64 29.65 -18.64
C PRO A 393 -5.75 30.06 -17.14
N GLU A 394 -5.16 31.21 -16.81
CA GLU A 394 -4.75 31.72 -15.48
C GLU A 394 -5.85 32.03 -14.43
N LYS A 395 -5.44 31.98 -13.14
CA LYS A 395 -6.18 32.29 -11.90
C LYS A 395 -6.86 33.68 -11.90
N LYS A 396 -8.09 33.76 -11.38
CA LYS A 396 -8.72 35.04 -10.95
C LYS A 396 -8.37 35.37 -9.48
N PRO A 397 -8.25 36.67 -9.09
CA PRO A 397 -7.91 37.05 -7.72
C PRO A 397 -9.11 36.93 -6.77
N GLY A 398 -8.93 36.31 -5.60
CA GLY A 398 -9.86 36.40 -4.45
C GLY A 398 -10.65 35.16 -4.06
N SER A 399 -10.44 34.00 -4.69
CA SER A 399 -11.02 32.71 -4.27
C SER A 399 -9.90 31.74 -3.90
N VAL A 400 -10.03 31.10 -2.73
CA VAL A 400 -9.13 30.04 -2.25
C VAL A 400 -9.99 28.82 -1.96
N THR A 401 -9.78 27.77 -2.75
CA THR A 401 -10.31 26.43 -2.43
C THR A 401 -9.26 25.74 -1.57
N VAL A 402 -9.68 25.13 -0.45
CA VAL A 402 -8.82 24.50 0.54
C VAL A 402 -9.16 23.01 0.61
N ILE A 403 -8.15 22.17 0.80
CA ILE A 403 -8.31 20.76 1.20
C ILE A 403 -7.68 20.65 2.58
N GLY A 404 -8.44 20.14 3.56
CA GLY A 404 -8.03 19.98 4.95
C GLY A 404 -8.48 18.64 5.53
N GLN A 405 -8.56 18.56 6.86
CA GLN A 405 -8.61 17.30 7.61
C GLN A 405 -9.49 17.48 8.87
N SER A 406 -10.28 16.48 9.27
CA SER A 406 -11.10 16.48 10.50
C SER A 406 -11.53 15.05 10.83
N ALA A 407 -11.30 14.59 12.06
CA ALA A 407 -11.57 13.23 12.50
C ALA A 407 -13.07 12.90 12.70
N ASP A 408 -13.95 13.90 12.71
CA ASP A 408 -15.39 13.75 12.90
C ASP A 408 -16.14 14.47 11.78
N THR A 409 -17.17 13.86 11.18
CA THR A 409 -18.08 14.56 10.25
C THR A 409 -19.50 14.67 10.78
N GLU A 410 -19.93 13.79 11.69
CA GLU A 410 -21.28 13.84 12.28
C GLU A 410 -21.41 14.86 13.43
N ASN A 411 -20.32 15.16 14.13
CA ASN A 411 -20.30 16.09 15.27
C ASN A 411 -19.75 17.49 14.93
N VAL A 412 -19.26 17.73 13.72
CA VAL A 412 -18.61 19.02 13.39
C VAL A 412 -19.60 20.16 13.23
N PHE A 413 -20.86 19.86 12.91
CA PHE A 413 -21.89 20.87 12.66
C PHE A 413 -23.07 20.82 13.65
N ARG A 414 -22.98 20.05 14.73
CA ARG A 414 -24.09 19.84 15.67
C ARG A 414 -23.63 19.95 17.12
N PRO A 415 -24.17 20.89 17.92
CA PRO A 415 -24.03 20.86 19.37
C PRO A 415 -24.81 19.68 19.98
N VAL A 416 -24.29 19.11 21.07
CA VAL A 416 -24.79 17.87 21.70
C VAL A 416 -26.09 18.09 22.50
N THR A 417 -26.49 19.34 22.75
CA THR A 417 -27.62 19.70 23.62
C THR A 417 -28.37 20.91 23.05
N GLU A 418 -29.44 20.71 22.27
CA GLU A 418 -30.20 21.82 21.67
C GLU A 418 -31.71 21.60 21.60
N GLU A 419 -32.44 22.71 21.64
CA GLU A 419 -33.87 22.79 21.34
C GLU A 419 -34.09 23.04 19.84
N LYS A 420 -34.88 22.19 19.18
CA LYS A 420 -35.12 22.25 17.73
C LYS A 420 -36.30 23.15 17.40
N LEU A 421 -36.09 24.12 16.50
CA LEU A 421 -37.12 25.04 16.03
C LEU A 421 -37.35 24.86 14.52
N THR A 422 -38.56 24.46 14.12
CA THR A 422 -38.92 24.31 12.70
C THR A 422 -39.29 25.67 12.10
N LEU A 423 -38.66 26.04 10.99
CA LEU A 423 -38.96 27.28 10.27
C LEU A 423 -40.28 27.14 9.47
N GLN A 424 -41.42 27.46 10.08
CA GLN A 424 -42.77 27.29 9.50
C GLN A 424 -43.17 28.28 8.37
N LYS A 425 -42.30 29.21 7.96
CA LYS A 425 -42.63 30.24 6.93
C LYS A 425 -42.19 29.88 5.51
N CYS A 426 -42.35 28.63 5.07
CA CYS A 426 -42.18 28.30 3.65
C CYS A 426 -43.47 28.63 2.87
N VAL A 427 -43.43 29.64 2.01
CA VAL A 427 -44.50 29.88 1.02
C VAL A 427 -44.33 28.91 -0.14
N GLU A 428 -45.02 27.77 -0.09
CA GLU A 428 -44.99 26.80 -1.20
C GLU A 428 -45.73 27.39 -2.42
N LYS A 429 -44.98 27.76 -3.45
CA LYS A 429 -45.53 28.06 -4.78
C LYS A 429 -45.25 26.89 -5.70
N SER A 430 -46.28 26.09 -6.02
CA SER A 430 -46.22 25.17 -7.15
C SER A 430 -46.32 25.98 -8.45
N ILE A 431 -45.30 25.89 -9.30
CA ILE A 431 -45.25 26.59 -10.59
C ILE A 431 -45.73 25.60 -11.65
N LYS A 432 -46.77 25.94 -12.41
CA LYS A 432 -47.25 25.14 -13.53
C LYS A 432 -46.41 25.45 -14.77
N THR A 433 -45.86 24.42 -15.41
CA THR A 433 -45.11 24.51 -16.66
C THR A 433 -46.02 24.11 -17.83
N HIS A 434 -46.36 25.09 -18.69
CA HIS A 434 -47.05 25.00 -20.00
C HIS A 434 -48.41 24.27 -20.16
N ASP A 435 -49.33 24.95 -20.87
CA ASP A 435 -50.51 24.36 -21.52
C ASP A 435 -50.08 23.62 -22.82
N GLY A 436 -49.85 22.31 -22.71
CA GLY A 436 -49.57 21.38 -23.83
C GLY A 436 -50.25 20.02 -23.60
N PRO A 437 -50.45 19.18 -24.62
CA PRO A 437 -51.27 17.97 -24.52
C PRO A 437 -50.70 16.96 -23.49
N PRO A 438 -51.56 16.17 -22.83
CA PRO A 438 -51.22 15.48 -21.59
C PRO A 438 -50.48 14.18 -21.87
N VAL A 439 -49.14 14.19 -21.86
CA VAL A 439 -48.33 12.95 -21.94
C VAL A 439 -47.18 12.89 -20.93
N HIS A 440 -46.78 13.97 -20.25
CA HIS A 440 -45.74 13.92 -19.21
C HIS A 440 -46.24 14.49 -17.88
N GLN A 441 -45.94 13.80 -16.78
CA GLN A 441 -46.27 14.20 -15.40
C GLN A 441 -45.84 15.65 -15.12
N GLU A 442 -46.75 16.45 -14.58
CA GLU A 442 -46.53 17.86 -14.19
C GLU A 442 -45.22 18.05 -13.40
N SER A 443 -44.33 18.94 -13.85
CA SER A 443 -43.09 19.27 -13.11
C SER A 443 -43.38 20.24 -11.96
N LYS A 444 -43.53 19.71 -10.74
CA LYS A 444 -43.66 20.51 -9.51
C LYS A 444 -42.28 20.90 -8.98
N LEU A 445 -42.03 22.20 -8.89
CA LEU A 445 -40.88 22.79 -8.18
C LEU A 445 -41.33 23.24 -6.79
N ARG A 446 -40.53 22.95 -5.76
CA ARG A 446 -40.73 23.50 -4.41
C ARG A 446 -39.85 24.72 -4.19
N ARG A 447 -40.40 25.84 -3.73
CA ARG A 447 -39.64 27.03 -3.34
C ARG A 447 -39.98 27.40 -1.90
N CYS A 448 -38.96 27.63 -1.08
CA CYS A 448 -39.09 28.14 0.28
C CYS A 448 -38.26 29.41 0.43
N THR A 449 -38.91 30.52 0.76
CA THR A 449 -38.26 31.83 0.88
C THR A 449 -38.35 32.33 2.32
N LEU A 450 -37.21 32.59 2.94
CA LEU A 450 -37.08 33.17 4.28
C LEU A 450 -36.65 34.63 4.14
N GLY A 451 -37.45 35.56 4.66
CA GLY A 451 -37.18 37.01 4.55
C GLY A 451 -37.65 37.61 3.22
N ASN A 452 -37.29 38.88 2.98
CA ASN A 452 -37.65 39.62 1.77
C ASN A 452 -36.38 40.02 0.99
N PRO A 453 -36.36 39.86 -0.35
CA PRO A 453 -35.19 40.19 -1.15
C PRO A 453 -34.87 41.69 -1.06
N ASN A 454 -33.59 42.00 -0.92
CA ASN A 454 -33.08 43.36 -0.88
C ASN A 454 -32.11 43.59 -2.06
N PRO A 455 -32.46 44.43 -3.05
CA PRO A 455 -31.64 44.67 -4.24
C PRO A 455 -30.23 45.22 -3.94
N LYS A 456 -30.00 45.74 -2.72
CA LYS A 456 -28.71 46.27 -2.28
C LYS A 456 -27.65 45.18 -2.12
N TYR A 457 -28.05 43.95 -1.80
CA TYR A 457 -27.13 42.85 -1.54
C TYR A 457 -27.10 41.89 -2.74
N PRO A 458 -25.91 41.42 -3.16
CA PRO A 458 -25.85 40.39 -4.18
C PRO A 458 -26.44 39.08 -3.66
N THR A 459 -27.02 38.27 -4.55
CA THR A 459 -27.47 36.91 -4.22
C THR A 459 -26.44 35.91 -4.74
N LYS A 460 -26.08 34.94 -3.90
CA LYS A 460 -25.22 33.81 -4.25
C LYS A 460 -26.05 32.53 -4.34
N THR A 461 -25.92 31.81 -5.45
CA THR A 461 -26.67 30.57 -5.68
C THR A 461 -25.78 29.34 -5.66
N ILE A 462 -26.15 28.34 -4.86
CA ILE A 462 -25.46 27.06 -4.71
C ILE A 462 -26.39 25.94 -5.18
N LEU A 463 -25.94 25.04 -6.05
CA LEU A 463 -26.64 23.82 -6.44
C LEU A 463 -26.05 22.63 -5.69
N LEU A 464 -26.83 21.92 -4.89
CA LEU A 464 -26.39 20.73 -4.16
C LEU A 464 -26.81 19.45 -4.89
N VAL A 465 -25.85 18.55 -5.06
CA VAL A 465 -25.98 17.32 -5.83
C VAL A 465 -25.33 16.17 -5.06
N GLY A 466 -25.93 14.99 -5.01
CA GLY A 466 -25.42 13.89 -4.18
C GLY A 466 -26.37 12.71 -4.14
N ALA A 467 -25.92 11.48 -3.85
CA ALA A 467 -26.78 10.31 -3.78
C ALA A 467 -27.86 10.41 -2.67
N THR A 468 -28.90 9.58 -2.72
CA THR A 468 -29.92 9.54 -1.64
C THR A 468 -29.28 9.14 -0.31
N GLY A 469 -29.55 9.93 0.73
CA GLY A 469 -28.95 9.75 2.05
C GLY A 469 -27.49 10.22 2.17
N SER A 470 -26.93 10.93 1.19
CA SER A 470 -25.55 11.43 1.27
C SER A 470 -25.31 12.55 2.27
N GLY A 471 -26.38 13.10 2.87
CA GLY A 471 -26.29 14.17 3.86
C GLY A 471 -26.64 15.56 3.35
N LYS A 472 -27.11 15.70 2.09
CA LYS A 472 -27.50 17.00 1.49
C LYS A 472 -28.39 17.84 2.41
N SER A 473 -29.49 17.27 2.91
CA SER A 473 -30.43 17.99 3.79
C SER A 473 -29.79 18.40 5.13
N THR A 474 -28.85 17.61 5.65
CA THR A 474 -28.08 17.97 6.84
C THR A 474 -27.15 19.15 6.56
N LEU A 475 -26.48 19.15 5.40
CA LEU A 475 -25.65 20.27 4.96
C LEU A 475 -26.47 21.55 4.75
N ILE A 476 -27.67 21.45 4.16
CA ILE A 476 -28.58 22.60 3.99
C ILE A 476 -28.95 23.21 5.34
N ASN A 477 -29.39 22.39 6.30
CA ASN A 477 -29.72 22.88 7.64
C ASN A 477 -28.51 23.56 8.31
N ALA A 478 -27.29 23.01 8.16
CA ALA A 478 -26.07 23.63 8.68
C ALA A 478 -25.78 25.00 8.02
N LEU A 479 -25.88 25.10 6.70
CA LEU A 479 -25.69 26.36 5.96
C LEU A 479 -26.71 27.43 6.36
N VAL A 480 -27.96 27.05 6.57
CA VAL A 480 -29.02 27.98 7.02
C VAL A 480 -28.70 28.57 8.38
N ASN A 481 -28.37 27.72 9.37
CA ASN A 481 -28.02 28.18 10.72
C ASN A 481 -26.78 29.08 10.70
N PHE A 482 -25.77 28.70 9.91
CA PHE A 482 -24.57 29.51 9.70
C PHE A 482 -24.89 30.90 9.13
N VAL A 483 -25.69 30.99 8.07
CA VAL A 483 -26.09 32.27 7.46
C VAL A 483 -26.92 33.13 8.42
N MET A 484 -27.77 32.50 9.22
CA MET A 484 -28.58 33.19 10.23
C MET A 484 -27.76 33.71 11.42
N GLY A 485 -26.50 33.28 11.55
CA GLY A 485 -25.58 33.67 12.60
C GLY A 485 -25.78 32.93 13.92
N VAL A 486 -26.34 31.73 13.88
CA VAL A 486 -26.51 30.85 15.04
C VAL A 486 -25.14 30.33 15.49
N LYS A 487 -24.87 30.43 16.78
CA LYS A 487 -23.63 29.96 17.41
C LYS A 487 -23.89 28.72 18.27
N PHE A 488 -22.83 27.94 18.50
CA PHE A 488 -22.89 26.74 19.35
C PHE A 488 -23.38 27.04 20.78
N GLU A 489 -23.13 28.25 21.29
CA GLU A 489 -23.54 28.68 22.63
C GLU A 489 -25.03 29.07 22.74
N ASP A 490 -25.74 29.24 21.61
CA ASP A 490 -27.12 29.72 21.61
C ASP A 490 -28.12 28.63 22.06
N GLY A 491 -27.72 27.35 22.02
CA GLY A 491 -28.55 26.21 22.46
C GLY A 491 -29.80 25.95 21.60
N ILE A 492 -29.86 26.55 20.42
CA ILE A 492 -31.00 26.50 19.50
C ILE A 492 -30.54 26.12 18.09
N TRP A 493 -31.32 25.27 17.41
CA TRP A 493 -31.03 24.87 16.03
C TRP A 493 -32.28 24.93 15.15
N PHE A 494 -32.18 25.68 14.05
CA PHE A 494 -33.27 25.80 13.09
C PHE A 494 -33.26 24.66 12.09
N GLU A 495 -34.38 23.96 11.92
CA GLU A 495 -34.57 22.97 10.87
C GLU A 495 -35.47 23.56 9.76
N ILE A 496 -34.90 23.74 8.57
CA ILE A 496 -35.65 24.09 7.34
C ILE A 496 -36.13 22.83 6.61
N ILE A 497 -35.38 21.74 6.76
CA ILE A 497 -35.77 20.39 6.37
C ILE A 497 -35.84 19.57 7.67
N ALA A 498 -37.04 19.16 8.07
CA ALA A 498 -37.23 18.32 9.25
C ALA A 498 -36.56 16.96 9.03
N ASN A 499 -35.74 16.52 10.00
CA ASN A 499 -35.24 15.16 10.03
C ASN A 499 -36.33 14.27 10.66
N GLU A 500 -37.28 13.79 9.85
CA GLU A 500 -38.40 13.01 10.35
C GLU A 500 -38.00 11.54 10.57
N SER A 501 -37.70 11.19 11.82
CA SER A 501 -37.53 9.82 12.29
C SER A 501 -38.83 9.00 12.33
N ASP A 502 -39.96 9.52 11.84
CA ASP A 502 -41.30 8.93 12.03
C ASP A 502 -42.07 8.60 10.72
N ARG A 503 -41.42 8.57 9.54
CA ARG A 503 -42.08 8.11 8.30
C ARG A 503 -41.37 6.93 7.65
N SER A 504 -42.17 5.98 7.17
CA SER A 504 -41.70 4.75 6.51
C SER A 504 -40.80 5.06 5.31
N GLN A 505 -39.68 4.34 5.22
CA GLN A 505 -38.58 4.51 4.23
C GLN A 505 -39.01 4.45 2.74
N SER A 506 -40.26 4.10 2.44
CA SER A 506 -40.82 4.09 1.09
C SER A 506 -41.32 5.46 0.60
N GLU A 507 -41.50 6.45 1.48
CA GLU A 507 -41.98 7.80 1.11
C GLU A 507 -40.87 8.88 1.22
N THR A 508 -39.67 8.52 1.68
CA THR A 508 -38.62 9.43 2.16
C THR A 508 -37.64 9.90 1.08
N GLN A 509 -38.10 10.06 -0.16
CA GLN A 509 -37.25 10.53 -1.26
C GLN A 509 -37.67 11.94 -1.63
N THR A 510 -36.75 12.91 -1.65
CA THR A 510 -37.00 14.20 -2.31
C THR A 510 -37.42 13.86 -3.74
N SER A 511 -38.70 13.99 -4.10
CA SER A 511 -39.19 13.62 -5.44
C SER A 511 -39.03 14.77 -6.44
N GLU A 512 -38.73 15.97 -5.93
CA GLU A 512 -38.81 17.26 -6.60
C GLU A 512 -37.61 18.14 -6.24
N ILE A 513 -37.19 19.00 -7.17
CA ILE A 513 -36.13 20.00 -6.93
C ILE A 513 -36.68 21.07 -5.98
N SER A 514 -35.93 21.38 -4.92
CA SER A 514 -36.31 22.37 -3.92
C SER A 514 -35.36 23.57 -3.94
N VAL A 515 -35.89 24.79 -3.90
CA VAL A 515 -35.11 26.03 -3.87
C VAL A 515 -35.33 26.74 -2.54
N TYR A 516 -34.27 26.95 -1.77
CA TYR A 516 -34.27 27.64 -0.50
C TYR A 516 -33.62 29.02 -0.66
N GLU A 517 -34.38 30.08 -0.43
CA GLU A 517 -33.91 31.46 -0.53
C GLU A 517 -33.84 32.09 0.85
N LEU A 518 -32.66 32.58 1.25
CA LEU A 518 -32.38 33.17 2.55
C LEU A 518 -32.03 34.65 2.37
N PHE A 519 -32.99 35.51 2.71
CA PHE A 519 -32.89 36.96 2.65
C PHE A 519 -33.00 37.60 4.04
N GLY A 520 -32.42 38.78 4.21
CA GLY A 520 -32.52 39.56 5.46
C GLY A 520 -31.52 39.16 6.55
N PHE A 521 -30.56 38.29 6.23
CA PHE A 521 -29.46 37.89 7.10
C PHE A 521 -28.10 38.44 6.61
N GLU A 522 -28.12 39.32 5.61
CA GLU A 522 -26.91 39.89 5.03
C GLU A 522 -26.18 40.77 6.06
N GLY A 523 -24.88 40.56 6.21
CA GLY A 523 -24.04 41.26 7.17
C GLY A 523 -24.02 40.65 8.58
N LYS A 524 -24.79 39.57 8.85
CA LYS A 524 -24.61 38.80 10.09
C LYS A 524 -23.34 37.97 10.06
N VAL A 525 -23.26 37.07 9.07
CA VAL A 525 -22.09 36.20 8.83
C VAL A 525 -21.61 36.35 7.39
N VAL A 526 -22.54 36.39 6.42
CA VAL A 526 -22.24 36.55 5.00
C VAL A 526 -22.75 37.90 4.46
N PRO A 527 -22.05 38.57 3.52
CA PRO A 527 -22.40 39.90 3.01
C PRO A 527 -23.37 39.84 1.80
N PHE A 528 -24.01 38.69 1.59
CA PHE A 528 -24.86 38.40 0.44
C PHE A 528 -26.08 37.57 0.90
N SER A 529 -27.15 37.60 0.10
CA SER A 529 -28.28 36.66 0.25
C SER A 529 -27.90 35.30 -0.31
N LEU A 530 -28.40 34.21 0.27
CA LEU A 530 -28.05 32.85 -0.16
C LEU A 530 -29.27 32.16 -0.78
N THR A 531 -29.09 31.58 -1.95
CA THR A 531 -30.04 30.66 -2.59
C THR A 531 -29.41 29.27 -2.69
N ILE A 532 -30.10 28.23 -2.20
CA ILE A 532 -29.65 26.84 -2.29
C ILE A 532 -30.66 26.05 -3.12
N ILE A 533 -30.20 25.41 -4.18
CA ILE A 533 -30.98 24.48 -5.00
C ILE A 533 -30.65 23.07 -4.52
N ASP A 534 -31.59 22.41 -3.88
CA ASP A 534 -31.49 21.01 -3.48
C ASP A 534 -32.05 20.11 -4.59
N THR A 535 -31.25 19.12 -4.98
CA THR A 535 -31.64 18.12 -5.96
C THR A 535 -31.95 16.81 -5.27
N PRO A 536 -32.92 16.02 -5.76
CA PRO A 536 -33.09 14.65 -5.33
C PRO A 536 -31.82 13.81 -5.50
N GLY A 537 -31.71 12.76 -4.69
CA GLY A 537 -30.56 11.88 -4.80
C GLY A 537 -30.54 11.06 -6.09
N TYR A 538 -29.40 11.08 -6.79
CA TYR A 538 -29.17 10.18 -7.93
C TYR A 538 -28.90 8.75 -7.44
N GLY A 539 -29.09 7.76 -8.31
CA GLY A 539 -28.68 6.38 -8.02
C GLY A 539 -29.66 5.51 -7.23
N ASP A 540 -30.89 5.97 -7.03
CA ASP A 540 -31.96 5.22 -6.39
C ASP A 540 -32.50 4.08 -7.29
N THR A 541 -33.38 3.22 -6.75
CA THR A 541 -34.05 2.08 -7.41
C THR A 541 -34.82 2.41 -8.70
N ARG A 542 -34.84 3.69 -9.10
CA ARG A 542 -35.62 4.27 -10.21
C ARG A 542 -34.90 4.29 -11.57
N GLY A 543 -33.66 3.83 -11.67
CA GLY A 543 -32.95 3.60 -12.95
C GLY A 543 -32.27 4.82 -13.59
N ILE A 544 -31.64 4.63 -14.76
CA ILE A 544 -30.91 5.67 -15.53
C ILE A 544 -31.86 6.67 -16.20
N GLU A 545 -33.07 6.22 -16.58
CA GLU A 545 -34.12 7.07 -17.17
C GLU A 545 -34.52 8.23 -16.24
N TYR A 546 -34.49 8.01 -14.91
CA TYR A 546 -34.76 9.06 -13.94
C TYR A 546 -33.64 10.13 -13.91
N ASP A 547 -32.38 9.75 -14.15
CA ASP A 547 -31.23 10.66 -14.17
C ASP A 547 -31.27 11.59 -15.41
N GLU A 548 -31.80 11.13 -16.55
CA GLU A 548 -32.05 11.93 -17.76
C GLU A 548 -33.19 12.94 -17.54
N ILE A 549 -34.32 12.48 -16.97
CA ILE A 549 -35.45 13.34 -16.58
C ILE A 549 -35.00 14.43 -15.58
N MET A 550 -34.06 14.13 -14.68
CA MET A 550 -33.50 15.14 -13.76
C MET A 550 -32.67 16.20 -14.46
N THR A 551 -31.92 15.80 -15.48
CA THR A 551 -31.11 16.69 -16.29
C THR A 551 -32.03 17.67 -17.05
N GLU A 552 -33.15 17.17 -17.59
CA GLU A 552 -34.20 18.00 -18.21
C GLU A 552 -34.88 18.94 -17.20
N LYS A 553 -35.22 18.46 -16.00
CA LYS A 553 -35.82 19.29 -14.93
C LYS A 553 -34.89 20.41 -14.46
N LEU A 554 -33.59 20.14 -14.39
CA LEU A 554 -32.60 21.18 -14.09
C LEU A 554 -32.51 22.19 -15.24
N GLN A 555 -32.53 21.75 -16.51
CA GLN A 555 -32.62 22.67 -17.65
C GLN A 555 -33.88 23.54 -17.59
N GLU A 556 -35.05 22.95 -17.30
CA GLU A 556 -36.29 23.69 -17.11
C GLU A 556 -36.18 24.75 -15.99
N LEU A 557 -35.57 24.40 -14.86
CA LEU A 557 -35.32 25.34 -13.76
C LEU A 557 -34.50 26.56 -14.23
N PHE A 558 -33.45 26.35 -15.03
CA PHE A 558 -32.62 27.43 -15.55
C PHE A 558 -33.26 28.20 -16.70
N CYS A 559 -34.26 27.62 -17.39
CA CYS A 559 -34.92 28.20 -18.56
C CYS A 559 -36.24 28.93 -18.25
N ILE A 560 -37.05 28.48 -17.27
CA ILE A 560 -38.48 28.82 -17.18
C ILE A 560 -38.79 30.00 -16.24
N LEU A 561 -37.90 30.45 -15.37
CA LEU A 561 -38.25 31.42 -14.34
C LEU A 561 -37.29 32.61 -14.29
N ASP A 562 -37.80 33.76 -13.84
CA ASP A 562 -37.02 34.87 -13.27
C ASP A 562 -36.08 34.46 -12.11
N GLY A 563 -35.91 33.15 -11.84
CA GLY A 563 -35.10 32.56 -10.78
C GLY A 563 -33.79 31.97 -11.30
N VAL A 564 -32.71 32.29 -10.58
CA VAL A 564 -31.33 31.80 -10.76
C VAL A 564 -30.70 32.18 -12.11
N LYS A 565 -30.39 33.48 -12.27
CA LYS A 565 -29.66 34.01 -13.44
C LYS A 565 -28.16 33.68 -13.42
N VAL A 566 -27.62 33.30 -12.25
CA VAL A 566 -26.20 32.97 -12.03
C VAL A 566 -26.11 31.85 -11.00
N LEU A 567 -25.36 30.79 -11.34
CA LEU A 567 -24.96 29.75 -10.41
C LEU A 567 -23.53 30.04 -9.93
N ASP A 568 -23.37 30.29 -8.64
CA ASP A 568 -22.08 30.66 -8.05
C ASP A 568 -21.28 29.46 -7.53
N ALA A 569 -21.95 28.33 -7.30
CA ALA A 569 -21.33 27.10 -6.82
C ALA A 569 -22.18 25.88 -7.18
N VAL A 570 -21.53 24.77 -7.51
CA VAL A 570 -22.13 23.43 -7.46
C VAL A 570 -21.45 22.67 -6.32
N GLY A 571 -22.21 22.24 -5.32
CA GLY A 571 -21.79 21.43 -4.18
C GLY A 571 -22.10 19.95 -4.39
N PHE A 572 -21.07 19.10 -4.44
CA PHE A 572 -21.24 17.65 -4.49
C PHE A 572 -21.22 17.06 -3.07
N VAL A 573 -22.17 16.19 -2.74
CA VAL A 573 -22.34 15.62 -1.39
C VAL A 573 -22.31 14.10 -1.47
N MET A 574 -21.24 13.51 -0.95
CA MET A 574 -21.02 12.06 -0.93
C MET A 574 -21.02 11.50 0.49
N LYS A 575 -21.41 10.24 0.64
CA LYS A 575 -21.20 9.51 1.90
C LYS A 575 -19.72 9.18 2.04
N ALA A 576 -19.20 9.27 3.27
CA ALA A 576 -17.84 8.83 3.60
C ALA A 576 -17.58 7.33 3.32
N THR A 577 -18.64 6.52 3.17
CA THR A 577 -18.56 5.10 2.83
C THR A 577 -18.54 4.82 1.33
N GLU A 578 -18.81 5.81 0.47
CA GLU A 578 -18.82 5.68 -0.99
C GLU A 578 -17.41 5.93 -1.55
N ASN A 579 -16.63 4.86 -1.71
CA ASN A 579 -15.20 4.92 -2.02
C ASN A 579 -14.85 4.62 -3.49
N HIS A 580 -15.86 4.63 -4.38
CA HIS A 580 -15.70 4.37 -5.81
C HIS A 580 -16.48 5.39 -6.63
N LEU A 581 -15.77 6.14 -7.48
CA LEU A 581 -16.35 6.79 -8.65
C LEU A 581 -16.74 5.68 -9.64
N ASN A 582 -17.97 5.21 -9.56
CA ASN A 582 -18.50 4.27 -10.54
C ASN A 582 -18.88 5.01 -11.84
N ALA A 583 -19.04 4.27 -12.93
CA ALA A 583 -19.44 4.83 -14.23
C ALA A 583 -20.73 5.67 -14.12
N ARG A 584 -21.62 5.34 -13.18
CA ARG A 584 -22.86 6.06 -12.95
C ARG A 584 -22.64 7.45 -12.36
N ILE A 585 -21.77 7.60 -11.35
CA ILE A 585 -21.38 8.88 -10.77
C ILE A 585 -20.68 9.74 -11.83
N SER A 586 -19.75 9.14 -12.60
CA SER A 586 -19.04 9.82 -13.69
C SER A 586 -20.00 10.31 -14.77
N ASN A 587 -20.92 9.45 -15.23
CA ASN A 587 -21.91 9.80 -16.26
C ASN A 587 -22.87 10.89 -15.78
N PHE A 588 -23.40 10.75 -14.56
CA PHE A 588 -24.29 11.74 -13.99
C PHE A 588 -23.61 13.10 -13.79
N PHE A 589 -22.35 13.08 -13.34
CA PHE A 589 -21.55 14.29 -13.23
C PHE A 589 -21.29 14.94 -14.60
N ASN A 590 -20.93 14.15 -15.62
CA ASN A 590 -20.77 14.62 -16.99
C ASN A 590 -22.06 15.23 -17.55
N SER A 591 -23.22 14.61 -17.26
CA SER A 591 -24.54 15.14 -17.65
C SER A 591 -24.81 16.50 -17.01
N ILE A 592 -24.56 16.66 -15.71
CA ILE A 592 -24.71 17.96 -15.03
C ILE A 592 -23.72 18.99 -15.59
N MET A 593 -22.46 18.62 -15.81
CA MET A 593 -21.47 19.54 -16.38
C MET A 593 -21.81 19.97 -17.80
N SER A 594 -22.46 19.11 -18.58
CA SER A 594 -22.93 19.43 -19.93
C SER A 594 -23.99 20.56 -19.93
N LEU A 595 -24.73 20.74 -18.82
CA LEU A 595 -25.75 21.77 -18.69
C LEU A 595 -25.20 23.19 -18.65
N PHE A 596 -23.93 23.36 -18.28
CA PHE A 596 -23.41 24.68 -17.90
C PHE A 596 -22.27 25.20 -18.78
N GLY A 597 -21.99 24.55 -19.91
CA GLY A 597 -21.01 24.99 -20.91
C GLY A 597 -19.56 25.01 -20.40
N LYS A 598 -18.61 25.27 -21.32
CA LYS A 598 -17.15 25.20 -21.06
C LYS A 598 -16.59 26.27 -20.08
N GLY A 599 -17.44 27.06 -19.42
CA GLY A 599 -17.04 28.15 -18.54
C GLY A 599 -17.04 27.83 -17.04
N MET A 600 -17.55 26.66 -16.64
CA MET A 600 -17.76 26.27 -15.22
C MET A 600 -16.62 25.49 -14.58
N GLU A 601 -15.52 25.27 -15.31
CA GLU A 601 -14.34 24.53 -14.82
C GLU A 601 -13.67 25.19 -13.60
N ASN A 602 -14.02 26.46 -13.30
CA ASN A 602 -13.52 27.24 -12.16
C ASN A 602 -14.52 27.39 -10.99
N THR A 603 -15.71 26.79 -11.05
CA THR A 603 -16.85 27.09 -10.13
C THR A 603 -17.32 25.85 -9.36
N LEU A 604 -16.52 24.79 -9.35
CA LEU A 604 -16.88 23.49 -8.81
C LEU A 604 -16.45 23.34 -7.35
N TRP A 605 -17.39 22.93 -6.51
CA TRP A 605 -17.20 22.64 -5.10
C TRP A 605 -17.61 21.19 -4.87
N CYS A 606 -16.65 20.27 -4.82
CA CYS A 606 -16.93 18.88 -4.45
C CYS A 606 -16.99 18.70 -2.93
#